data_AF-A0A1C6FX96-F1
#
_entry.id   AF-A0A1C6FX96-F1
#
_cell.length_a   1.000
_cell.length_b   1.000
_cell.length_c   1.000
_cell.angle_alpha   90.00
_cell.angle_beta   90.00
_cell.angle_gamma   90.00
#
_symmetry.space_group_name_H-M   'P 1'
#
loop_
_entity.id
_entity.type
_entity.pdbx_description
1 polymer ?
#
loop_
_entity_poly.entity_id
_entity_poly.type
_entity_poly.pdbx_seq_one_letter_code
_entity_poly.pdbx_strand_id
1 'polypeptide(L)'
;MAGALRELKEETGAVPDTFLPMGVTLPSPGCLSERLYLFLAKGLHMESQQLDEDEFLNVERIPFNEMVHRVMDGEIEDSKTIAAVLKAKVLLNL
;
A
#
# COMPACT_ATOMS: atom_id res chain seq x y z
N MET A 1 11.99 -2.91 6.06
CA MET A 1 11.06 -4.05 6.25
C MET A 1 10.33 -3.93 7.58
N ALA A 2 11.03 -3.80 8.72
CA ALA A 2 10.39 -3.64 10.03
C ALA A 2 9.38 -2.47 10.10
N GLY A 3 9.73 -1.29 9.58
CA GLY A 3 8.83 -0.14 9.56
C GLY A 3 7.51 -0.40 8.81
N ALA A 4 7.58 -0.87 7.56
CA ALA A 4 6.38 -1.11 6.75
C ALA A 4 5.40 -2.15 7.34
N LEU A 5 5.91 -3.16 8.06
CA LEU A 5 5.05 -4.11 8.79
C LEU A 5 4.39 -3.48 10.02
N ARG A 6 5.12 -2.60 10.71
CA ARG A 6 4.61 -1.84 11.84
C ARG A 6 3.49 -0.88 11.40
N GLU A 7 3.75 -0.05 10.39
CA GLU A 7 2.75 0.90 9.84
C GLU A 7 1.49 0.16 9.38
N LEU A 8 1.64 -0.95 8.65
CA LEU A 8 0.49 -1.73 8.19
C LEU A 8 -0.42 -2.14 9.36
N LYS A 9 0.16 -2.56 10.49
CA LYS A 9 -0.59 -2.95 11.68
C LYS A 9 -1.16 -1.73 12.41
N GLU A 10 -0.39 -0.67 12.59
CA GLU A 10 -0.83 0.55 13.29
C GLU A 10 -1.96 1.24 12.52
N GLU A 11 -1.76 1.51 11.23
CA GLU A 11 -2.73 2.20 10.38
C GLU A 11 -3.95 1.35 10.05
N THR A 12 -3.82 0.03 9.87
CA THR A 12 -4.95 -0.79 9.37
C THR A 12 -5.41 -1.92 10.28
N GLY A 13 -4.61 -2.27 11.30
CA GLY A 13 -4.79 -3.49 12.09
C GLY A 13 -4.37 -4.77 11.36
N ALA A 14 -3.87 -4.71 10.12
CA ALA A 14 -3.58 -5.92 9.33
C ALA A 14 -2.23 -6.56 9.67
N VAL A 15 -2.24 -7.87 9.87
CA VAL A 15 -1.07 -8.72 10.08
C VAL A 15 -0.99 -9.76 8.97
N PRO A 16 0.02 -9.73 8.09
CA PRO A 16 0.13 -10.65 6.97
C PRO A 16 0.85 -11.96 7.31
N ASP A 17 0.37 -13.07 6.76
CA ASP A 17 1.13 -14.33 6.68
C ASP A 17 2.36 -14.22 5.77
N THR A 18 2.28 -13.38 4.74
CA THR A 18 3.33 -13.22 3.73
C THR A 18 3.49 -11.76 3.34
N PHE A 19 4.74 -11.28 3.35
CA PHE A 19 5.08 -9.89 3.04
C PHE A 19 6.23 -9.83 2.03
N LEU A 20 5.90 -9.50 0.77
CA LEU A 20 6.82 -9.62 -0.37
C LEU A 20 7.26 -8.23 -0.85
N PRO A 21 8.54 -7.98 -1.12
CA PRO A 21 8.98 -6.70 -1.68
C PRO A 21 8.52 -6.54 -3.14
N MET A 22 8.02 -5.36 -3.50
CA MET A 22 7.66 -4.94 -4.87
C MET A 22 8.67 -3.93 -5.46
N GLY A 23 9.84 -3.81 -4.82
CA GLY A 23 10.92 -2.90 -5.20
C GLY A 23 10.75 -1.49 -4.64
N VAL A 24 11.47 -0.54 -5.25
CA VAL A 24 11.57 0.86 -4.79
C VAL A 24 11.01 1.80 -5.84
N THR A 25 10.30 2.85 -5.42
CA THR A 25 9.92 4.00 -6.26
C THR A 25 10.55 5.27 -5.70
N LEU A 26 10.84 6.21 -6.60
CA LEU A 26 11.28 7.55 -6.24
C LEU A 26 10.11 8.49 -6.52
N PRO A 27 9.49 9.09 -5.48
CA PRO A 27 8.28 9.89 -5.69
C PRO A 27 8.58 11.17 -6.48
N SER A 28 9.71 11.82 -6.19
CA SER A 28 10.09 13.10 -6.81
C SER A 28 11.61 13.19 -7.02
N PRO A 29 12.22 12.36 -7.91
CA PRO A 29 13.68 12.24 -8.03
C PRO A 29 14.40 13.53 -8.45
N GLY A 30 13.69 14.51 -9.01
CA GLY A 30 14.24 15.84 -9.33
C GLY A 30 14.31 16.80 -8.14
N CYS A 31 13.66 16.49 -7.02
CA CYS A 31 13.52 17.41 -5.88
C CYS A 31 13.93 16.76 -4.55
N LEU A 32 13.64 15.47 -4.37
CA LEU A 32 13.81 14.74 -3.12
C LEU A 32 14.71 13.52 -3.35
N SER A 33 15.51 13.20 -2.32
CA SER A 33 16.27 11.95 -2.25
C SER A 33 15.48 10.80 -1.61
N GLU A 34 14.18 11.00 -1.37
CA GLU A 34 13.30 10.02 -0.76
C GLU A 34 13.20 8.75 -1.61
N ARG A 35 13.13 7.60 -0.92
CA ARG A 35 12.96 6.28 -1.53
C ARG A 35 11.79 5.58 -0.86
N LEU A 36 10.76 5.27 -1.63
CA LEU A 36 9.59 4.53 -1.16
C LEU A 36 9.76 3.05 -1.46
N TYR A 37 9.71 2.22 -0.41
CA TYR A 37 9.81 0.78 -0.52
C TYR A 37 8.40 0.18 -0.54
N LEU A 38 8.03 -0.45 -1.64
CA LEU A 38 6.69 -1.03 -1.80
C LEU A 38 6.69 -2.51 -1.40
N PHE A 39 5.61 -2.96 -0.78
CA PHE A 39 5.44 -4.34 -0.34
C PHE A 39 4.02 -4.86 -0.65
N LEU A 40 3.91 -6.15 -0.92
CA LEU A 40 2.65 -6.87 -1.10
C LEU A 40 2.41 -7.76 0.13
N ALA A 41 1.36 -7.44 0.87
CA ALA A 41 0.90 -8.19 2.04
C ALA A 41 -0.20 -9.18 1.64
N LYS A 42 -0.08 -10.45 2.06
CA LYS A 42 -1.02 -11.53 1.74
C LYS A 42 -1.36 -12.36 2.98
N GLY A 43 -2.54 -12.97 2.98
CA GLY A 43 -3.04 -13.75 4.12
C GLY A 43 -3.21 -12.83 5.33
N LEU A 44 -4.03 -11.79 5.18
CA LEU A 44 -4.20 -10.78 6.23
C LEU A 44 -5.12 -11.29 7.34
N HIS A 45 -4.65 -11.18 8.57
CA HIS A 45 -5.44 -11.27 9.79
C HIS A 45 -5.64 -9.88 10.36
N MET A 46 -6.82 -9.59 10.90
CA MET A 46 -7.12 -8.26 11.45
C MET A 46 -6.99 -8.29 12.98
N GLU A 47 -6.21 -7.36 13.50
CA GLU A 47 -6.13 -6.98 14.90
C GLU A 47 -6.70 -5.56 15.09
N SER A 48 -6.53 -4.99 16.28
CA SER A 48 -6.92 -3.61 16.56
C SER A 48 -5.99 -2.61 15.88
N GLN A 49 -6.58 -1.61 15.24
CA GLN A 49 -5.90 -0.41 14.72
C GLN A 49 -5.31 0.41 15.89
N GLN A 50 -4.15 1.02 15.67
CA GLN A 50 -3.42 1.83 16.65
C GLN A 50 -2.83 3.05 15.94
N LEU A 51 -3.68 4.07 15.73
CA LEU A 51 -3.26 5.33 15.11
C LEU A 51 -2.49 6.20 16.10
N ASP A 52 -1.50 6.95 15.58
CA ASP A 52 -0.88 8.04 16.33
C ASP A 52 -1.86 9.22 16.51
N GLU A 53 -1.61 10.11 17.46
CA GLU A 53 -2.55 11.19 17.85
C GLU A 53 -2.88 12.17 16.70
N ASP A 54 -1.99 12.29 15.72
CA ASP A 54 -2.11 13.17 14.56
C ASP A 54 -2.58 12.44 13.29
N GLU A 55 -2.90 11.16 13.37
CA GLU A 55 -3.37 10.36 12.23
C GLU A 55 -4.89 10.23 12.21
N PHE A 56 -5.49 10.67 11.11
CA PHE A 56 -6.93 10.59 10.87
C PHE A 56 -7.20 9.84 9.56
N LEU A 57 -7.45 8.52 9.65
CA LEU A 57 -7.71 7.68 8.48
C LEU A 57 -8.78 6.62 8.74
N ASN A 58 -9.42 6.16 7.67
CA ASN A 58 -10.40 5.08 7.69
C ASN A 58 -9.92 3.92 6.81
N VAL A 59 -10.14 2.69 7.28
CA VAL A 59 -9.78 1.47 6.52
C VAL A 59 -10.96 1.05 5.65
N GLU A 60 -10.72 0.98 4.34
CA GLU A 60 -11.71 0.49 3.37
C GLU A 60 -11.25 -0.79 2.67
N ARG A 61 -12.20 -1.65 2.33
CA ARG A 61 -11.97 -2.85 1.52
C ARG A 61 -12.61 -2.66 0.16
N ILE A 62 -11.78 -2.56 -0.88
CA ILE A 62 -12.21 -2.34 -2.25
C ILE A 62 -11.91 -3.60 -3.07
N PRO A 63 -12.85 -4.10 -3.89
CA PRO A 63 -12.56 -5.16 -4.85
C PRO A 63 -11.37 -4.80 -5.74
N PHE A 64 -10.42 -5.71 -5.93
CA PHE A 64 -9.17 -5.38 -6.63
C PHE A 64 -9.38 -4.85 -8.05
N ASN A 65 -10.36 -5.40 -8.79
CA ASN A 65 -10.70 -4.92 -10.13
C ASN A 65 -11.26 -3.49 -10.13
N GLU A 66 -12.00 -3.12 -9.08
CA GLU A 66 -12.49 -1.76 -8.90
C GLU A 66 -11.33 -0.81 -8.58
N MET A 67 -10.40 -1.22 -7.72
CA MET A 67 -9.18 -0.44 -7.43
C MET A 67 -8.37 -0.17 -8.70
N VAL A 68 -8.22 -1.18 -9.57
CA VAL A 68 -7.56 -1.01 -10.88
C VAL A 68 -8.35 -0.04 -11.77
N HIS A 69 -9.68 -0.16 -11.82
CA HIS A 69 -10.51 0.77 -12.58
C HIS A 69 -10.32 2.22 -12.11
N ARG A 70 -10.39 2.47 -10.79
CA ARG A 70 -10.23 3.81 -10.20
C ARG A 70 -8.84 4.41 -10.47
N VAL A 71 -7.80 3.58 -10.51
CA VAL A 71 -6.46 3.98 -10.98
C VAL A 71 -6.47 4.38 -12.46
N MET A 72 -7.11 3.59 -13.32
CA MET A 72 -7.10 3.84 -14.77
C MET A 72 -7.99 5.02 -15.19
N ASP A 73 -9.04 5.32 -14.43
CA ASP A 73 -9.96 6.44 -14.66
C ASP A 73 -9.44 7.77 -14.07
N GLY A 74 -8.35 7.73 -13.30
CA GLY A 74 -7.72 8.92 -12.72
C GLY A 74 -8.35 9.40 -11.41
N GLU A 75 -9.24 8.63 -10.80
CA GLU A 75 -9.78 8.92 -9.46
C GLU A 75 -8.70 8.79 -8.37
N ILE A 76 -7.77 7.84 -8.55
CA ILE A 76 -6.61 7.68 -7.67
C ILE A 76 -5.42 8.38 -8.33
N GLU A 77 -4.98 9.48 -7.72
CA GLU A 77 -3.87 10.30 -8.22
C GLU A 77 -2.57 10.09 -7.43
N ASP A 78 -2.62 9.43 -6.27
CA ASP A 78 -1.44 9.13 -5.47
C ASP A 78 -0.51 8.15 -6.18
N SER A 79 0.66 8.63 -6.59
CA SER A 79 1.59 7.91 -7.47
C SER A 79 2.11 6.59 -6.87
N LYS A 80 2.33 6.54 -5.56
CA LYS A 80 2.78 5.30 -4.89
C LYS A 80 1.66 4.26 -4.85
N THR A 81 0.41 4.68 -4.65
CA THR A 81 -0.76 3.80 -4.73
C THR A 81 -0.97 3.27 -6.15
N ILE A 82 -0.93 4.13 -7.16
CA ILE A 82 -1.01 3.74 -8.59
C ILE A 82 0.05 2.68 -8.91
N ALA A 83 1.32 2.96 -8.55
CA ALA A 83 2.42 2.04 -8.81
C ALA A 83 2.25 0.70 -8.08
N ALA A 84 1.81 0.71 -6.82
CA ALA A 84 1.59 -0.50 -6.04
C ALA A 84 0.47 -1.38 -6.62
N VAL A 85 -0.68 -0.78 -6.97
CA VAL A 85 -1.83 -1.51 -7.54
C VAL A 85 -1.46 -2.16 -8.87
N LEU A 86 -0.86 -1.41 -9.80
CA LEU A 86 -0.51 -1.94 -11.12
C LEU A 86 0.62 -2.98 -11.05
N LYS A 87 1.62 -2.80 -10.17
CA LYS A 87 2.63 -3.84 -9.91
C LYS A 87 1.99 -5.11 -9.35
N ALA A 88 1.11 -4.98 -8.36
CA ALA A 88 0.43 -6.12 -7.76
C ALA A 88 -0.41 -6.88 -8.81
N LYS A 89 -1.11 -6.17 -9.71
CA LYS A 89 -1.86 -6.77 -10.81
C LYS A 89 -0.99 -7.68 -11.67
N VAL A 90 0.15 -7.17 -12.13
CA VAL A 90 1.09 -7.94 -12.96
C VAL A 90 1.73 -9.09 -12.18
N LEU A 91 2.16 -8.86 -10.94
CA LEU A 91 2.80 -9.89 -10.11
C LEU A 91 1.86 -11.03 -9.73
N LEU A 92 0.55 -10.75 -9.62
CA LEU A 92 -0.48 -11.73 -9.26
C LEU A 92 -1.19 -12.33 -10.48
N ASN A 93 -0.89 -11.89 -11.70
CA ASN A 93 -1.60 -12.27 -12.93
C ASN A 93 -3.13 -12.07 -12.82
N LEU A 94 -3.55 -10.89 -12.35
CA LEU A 94 -4.96 -10.49 -12.21
C LEU A 94 -5.40 -9.54 -13.33
#